data_AF-A0A7C5FAA5-F1
#
_entry.id   AF-A0A7C5FAA5-F1
#
_cell.length_a   1.000
_cell.length_b   1.000
_cell.length_c   1.000
_cell.angle_alpha   90.00
_cell.angle_beta   90.00
_cell.angle_gamma   90.00
#
_symmetry.space_group_name_H-M   'P 1'
#
loop_
_entity.id
_entity.type
_entity.pdbx_description
1 polymer ?
#
loop_
_entity_poly.entity_id
_entity_poly.type
_entity_poly.pdbx_seq_one_letter_code
_entity_poly.pdbx_strand_id
1 'polypeptide(L)'
;MRKLTSIIIIGAMLILTVLSSGCTAPTIGKMPWESTTEEVKKLTFDTPRRELNITPGETVTFAIIVKNNRDGNESVSLSAKLPTNWKGTVYPTIANMSKKGSAGVFLTVEVPKSASLGKKYTIKLVAKSRIYEGFSTTYSVYGKIIKTPSTIAKNNSTVKVDYVGRLENGQVFDTTYAKVGRETGFAKTPDFTTKPESGYKPLSFTIGSGSMIKGFEDGIKGMTFGESRTIIIPPRLGYGVFENKTINLTENIKMYETMNVSEFHAKYGTPAINMVFTHSFWGWKIVVVDINENYVTFKNDPEMGDKVTPYSWITDVISIDSTANNGEGAITVKHNPVLGMNVTSQGLSGVVVNLDSTTVTVEFNTGTHSLSTKVLIFDVTITSLT
;
A
#
# COMPACT_ATOMS: atom_id res chain seq x y z
N MET A 1 2.41 -50.42 -38.06
CA MET A 1 2.98 -49.96 -36.76
C MET A 1 3.36 -48.48 -36.90
N ARG A 2 3.06 -47.66 -35.88
CA ARG A 2 3.29 -46.20 -35.67
C ARG A 2 4.58 -45.62 -36.31
N LYS A 3 4.74 -44.35 -36.76
CA LYS A 3 4.25 -43.03 -36.28
C LYS A 3 4.64 -41.88 -37.28
N LEU A 4 3.76 -40.87 -37.42
CA LEU A 4 3.91 -39.39 -37.66
C LEU A 4 5.10 -38.76 -38.41
N THR A 5 4.81 -37.85 -39.36
CA THR A 5 5.31 -36.43 -39.50
C THR A 5 4.69 -35.79 -40.77
N SER A 6 3.81 -34.77 -40.65
CA SER A 6 4.05 -33.31 -40.66
C SER A 6 3.61 -32.65 -41.99
N ILE A 7 2.66 -31.72 -41.86
CA ILE A 7 1.97 -30.96 -42.90
C ILE A 7 2.72 -29.64 -43.13
N ILE A 8 3.00 -29.30 -44.40
CA ILE A 8 3.40 -27.97 -44.86
C ILE A 8 2.33 -27.52 -45.86
N ILE A 9 1.66 -26.39 -45.61
CA ILE A 9 0.76 -25.75 -46.57
C ILE A 9 1.29 -24.36 -46.92
N ILE A 10 1.44 -24.16 -48.23
CA ILE A 10 1.81 -22.96 -48.97
C ILE A 10 0.53 -22.15 -49.28
N GLY A 11 0.62 -20.83 -49.34
CA GLY A 11 -0.40 -19.97 -49.99
C GLY A 11 -0.19 -18.50 -49.64
N ALA A 12 0.51 -17.71 -50.45
CA ALA A 12 0.08 -17.08 -51.72
C ALA A 12 -0.88 -15.89 -51.52
N MET A 13 -0.37 -14.73 -51.90
CA MET A 13 -0.94 -13.40 -51.92
C MET A 13 -1.68 -13.18 -53.24
N LEU A 14 -2.92 -12.67 -53.25
CA LEU A 14 -3.42 -11.80 -54.32
C LEU A 14 -4.70 -11.03 -53.92
N ILE A 15 -4.70 -9.78 -54.37
CA ILE A 15 -5.72 -8.72 -54.25
C ILE A 15 -6.80 -8.90 -55.34
N LEU A 16 -8.09 -8.66 -55.05
CA LEU A 16 -8.99 -7.95 -55.98
C LEU A 16 -10.29 -7.44 -55.32
N THR A 17 -10.53 -6.16 -55.55
CA THR A 17 -11.76 -5.34 -55.41
C THR A 17 -12.91 -5.78 -56.34
N VAL A 18 -14.19 -5.68 -55.91
CA VAL A 18 -15.31 -5.08 -56.69
C VAL A 18 -16.44 -4.56 -55.77
N LEU A 19 -17.05 -3.47 -56.22
CA LEU A 19 -18.12 -2.61 -55.68
C LEU A 19 -19.50 -3.27 -55.49
N SER A 20 -20.30 -2.74 -54.54
CA SER A 20 -21.67 -2.28 -54.83
C SER A 20 -22.23 -1.39 -53.71
N SER A 21 -22.74 -0.24 -54.14
CA SER A 21 -23.44 0.84 -53.46
C SER A 21 -24.69 0.43 -52.66
N GLY A 22 -24.95 1.20 -51.58
CA GLY A 22 -26.32 1.61 -51.24
C GLY A 22 -26.89 1.14 -49.90
N CYS A 23 -26.41 1.69 -48.78
CA CYS A 23 -27.30 2.10 -47.70
C CYS A 23 -26.59 3.15 -46.82
N THR A 24 -27.00 4.41 -46.95
CA THR A 24 -26.56 5.50 -46.08
C THR A 24 -27.23 5.36 -44.71
N ALA A 25 -26.48 4.88 -43.71
CA ALA A 25 -26.81 5.09 -42.31
C ALA A 25 -26.22 6.43 -41.85
N PRO A 26 -26.93 7.20 -41.00
CA PRO A 26 -26.61 8.60 -40.72
C PRO A 26 -25.25 8.75 -40.05
N THR A 27 -24.54 9.81 -40.43
CA THR A 27 -23.33 10.29 -39.77
C THR A 27 -23.65 10.63 -38.31
N ILE A 28 -23.41 9.70 -37.39
CA ILE A 28 -23.38 10.00 -35.97
C ILE A 28 -22.07 10.75 -35.73
N GLY A 29 -22.21 12.02 -35.36
CA GLY A 29 -21.09 12.93 -35.11
C GLY A 29 -20.07 12.35 -34.13
N LYS A 30 -18.81 12.77 -34.33
CA LYS A 30 -17.70 12.49 -33.41
C LYS A 30 -18.14 12.63 -31.95
N MET A 31 -18.02 11.54 -31.20
CA MET A 31 -18.21 11.54 -29.74
C MET A 31 -17.06 12.32 -29.09
N PRO A 32 -17.34 13.25 -28.14
CA PRO A 32 -16.33 14.13 -27.56
C PRO A 32 -15.54 13.42 -26.47
N TRP A 33 -14.70 12.47 -26.86
CA TRP A 33 -13.65 11.91 -26.00
C TRP A 33 -12.54 11.26 -26.84
N GLU A 34 -11.98 12.02 -27.78
CA GLU A 34 -10.60 11.79 -28.19
C GLU A 34 -9.72 12.74 -27.36
N SER A 35 -9.09 12.20 -26.31
CA SER A 35 -7.98 12.89 -25.65
C SER A 35 -6.75 12.79 -26.54
N THR A 36 -6.26 13.93 -27.01
CA THR A 36 -4.96 14.06 -27.66
C THR A 36 -3.87 13.49 -26.76
N THR A 37 -3.07 12.58 -27.30
CA THR A 37 -1.86 12.04 -26.69
C THR A 37 -0.81 13.13 -26.54
N GLU A 38 -0.74 13.75 -25.36
CA GLU A 38 0.55 14.17 -24.82
C GLU A 38 1.11 12.99 -24.03
N GLU A 39 2.21 12.42 -24.53
CA GLU A 39 3.11 11.70 -23.63
C GLU A 39 3.41 12.60 -22.42
N VAL A 40 3.47 12.00 -21.22
CA VAL A 40 3.82 12.62 -19.93
C VAL A 40 2.65 12.98 -18.96
N LYS A 41 1.88 11.98 -18.51
CA LYS A 41 1.43 11.86 -17.09
C LYS A 41 1.34 10.40 -16.65
N LYS A 42 2.48 9.82 -16.24
CA LYS A 42 2.56 8.42 -15.75
C LYS A 42 2.14 8.25 -14.27
N LEU A 43 1.52 9.27 -13.66
CA LEU A 43 0.87 9.21 -12.34
C LEU A 43 -0.60 9.58 -12.50
N THR A 44 -1.51 8.68 -12.15
CA THR A 44 -2.96 8.92 -12.23
C THR A 44 -3.61 8.71 -10.88
N PHE A 45 -4.76 9.34 -10.70
CA PHE A 45 -5.64 9.06 -9.57
C PHE A 45 -6.79 8.20 -10.04
N ASP A 46 -7.05 7.09 -9.36
CA ASP A 46 -8.07 6.11 -9.77
C ASP A 46 -9.38 6.23 -8.99
N THR A 47 -9.51 7.25 -8.15
CA THR A 47 -10.75 7.46 -7.42
C THR A 47 -11.78 8.21 -8.25
N PRO A 48 -13.05 7.78 -8.25
CA PRO A 48 -14.10 8.49 -8.97
C PRO A 48 -14.22 9.93 -8.45
N ARG A 49 -14.26 10.90 -9.37
CA ARG A 49 -14.62 12.29 -9.02
C ARG A 49 -16.07 12.29 -8.56
N ARG A 50 -16.30 12.49 -7.26
CA ARG A 50 -17.64 12.72 -6.72
C ARG A 50 -17.67 14.00 -5.92
N GLU A 51 -18.72 14.79 -6.14
CA GLU A 51 -19.06 15.94 -5.32
C GLU A 51 -19.58 15.40 -3.99
N LEU A 52 -18.88 15.69 -2.89
CA LEU A 52 -19.27 15.26 -1.56
C LEU A 52 -20.07 16.37 -0.87
N ASN A 53 -21.15 15.96 -0.22
CA ASN A 53 -21.91 16.82 0.67
C ASN A 53 -21.18 16.90 2.02
N ILE A 54 -20.82 18.12 2.43
CA ILE A 54 -19.98 18.33 3.62
C ILE A 54 -20.67 19.34 4.54
N THR A 55 -20.71 19.04 5.84
CA THR A 55 -21.29 19.95 6.84
C THR A 55 -20.20 20.80 7.50
N PRO A 56 -20.44 22.10 7.76
CA PRO A 56 -19.49 22.92 8.51
C PRO A 56 -19.22 22.37 9.92
N GLY A 57 -17.94 22.35 10.33
CA GLY A 57 -17.51 21.86 11.64
C GLY A 57 -17.17 20.38 11.70
N GLU A 58 -17.31 19.62 10.61
CA GLU A 58 -16.97 18.20 10.56
C GLU A 58 -15.53 17.94 10.11
N THR A 59 -15.03 16.76 10.47
CA THR A 59 -13.79 16.21 9.92
C THR A 59 -14.14 15.12 8.91
N VAL A 60 -13.67 15.27 7.67
CA VAL A 60 -13.93 14.36 6.55
C VAL A 60 -12.62 13.76 6.07
N THR A 61 -12.60 12.44 5.83
CA THR A 61 -11.42 11.77 5.25
C THR A 61 -11.72 11.28 3.84
N PHE A 62 -10.93 11.73 2.86
CA PHE A 62 -10.98 11.28 1.49
C PHE A 62 -9.93 10.19 1.25
N ALA A 63 -10.40 9.02 0.85
CA ALA A 63 -9.59 7.93 0.34
C ALA A 63 -9.30 8.16 -1.15
N ILE A 64 -8.03 8.17 -1.53
CA ILE A 64 -7.56 8.49 -2.89
C ILE A 64 -6.50 7.44 -3.28
N ILE A 65 -6.60 6.86 -4.49
CA ILE A 65 -5.57 5.95 -5.01
C ILE A 65 -4.69 6.75 -5.96
N VAL A 66 -3.38 6.73 -5.72
CA VAL A 66 -2.37 7.14 -6.70
C VAL A 66 -1.86 5.89 -7.40
N LYS A 67 -1.81 5.90 -8.73
CA LYS A 67 -1.24 4.82 -9.54
C LYS A 67 0.05 5.27 -10.19
N ASN A 68 1.07 4.43 -10.11
CA ASN A 68 2.29 4.54 -10.89
C ASN A 68 2.11 3.79 -12.22
N ASN A 69 1.85 4.51 -13.31
CA ASN A 69 1.75 3.92 -14.65
C ASN A 69 3.11 3.80 -15.35
N ARG A 70 4.24 4.05 -14.64
CA ARG A 70 5.59 3.90 -15.20
C ARG A 70 6.03 2.44 -15.24
N ASP A 71 7.05 2.20 -16.07
CA ASP A 71 7.74 0.93 -16.20
C ASP A 71 8.92 0.77 -15.23
N GLY A 72 8.98 1.62 -14.19
CA GLY A 72 9.93 1.55 -13.08
C GLY A 72 9.26 2.01 -11.78
N ASN A 73 9.97 1.86 -10.66
CA ASN A 73 9.48 2.28 -9.34
C ASN A 73 9.34 3.82 -9.26
N GLU A 74 8.49 4.29 -8.36
CA GLU A 74 8.20 5.70 -8.17
C GLU A 74 8.08 6.03 -6.68
N SER A 75 8.52 7.23 -6.30
CA SER A 75 8.38 7.79 -4.94
C SER A 75 7.74 9.16 -5.07
N VAL A 76 6.58 9.38 -4.45
CA VAL A 76 5.87 10.65 -4.53
C VAL A 76 5.73 11.30 -3.16
N SER A 77 6.00 12.59 -3.07
CA SER A 77 5.56 13.42 -1.95
C SER A 77 4.12 13.86 -2.17
N LEU A 78 3.32 13.77 -1.12
CA LEU A 78 1.89 13.99 -1.11
C LEU A 78 1.57 15.18 -0.20
N SER A 79 0.83 16.13 -0.74
CA SER A 79 0.42 17.34 -0.02
C SER A 79 -0.96 17.78 -0.47
N ALA A 80 -1.70 18.48 0.37
CA ALA A 80 -2.98 19.05 0.00
C ALA A 80 -2.93 20.57 0.07
N LYS A 81 -3.48 21.22 -0.96
CA LYS A 81 -3.81 22.64 -0.94
C LYS A 81 -5.27 22.77 -0.53
N LEU A 82 -5.47 23.27 0.69
CA LEU A 82 -6.77 23.46 1.31
C LEU A 82 -7.28 24.90 1.09
N PRO A 83 -8.60 25.13 1.15
CA PRO A 83 -9.15 26.48 1.22
C PRO A 83 -8.63 27.26 2.44
N THR A 84 -8.65 28.59 2.36
CA THR A 84 -8.20 29.46 3.46
C THR A 84 -8.93 29.12 4.77
N ASN A 85 -8.16 29.02 5.87
CA ASN A 85 -8.63 28.68 7.23
C ASN A 85 -9.18 27.25 7.42
N TRP A 86 -9.04 26.37 6.43
CA TRP A 86 -9.31 24.95 6.60
C TRP A 86 -8.04 24.25 7.12
N LYS A 87 -8.22 23.21 7.93
CA LYS A 87 -7.12 22.35 8.39
C LYS A 87 -7.25 20.98 7.76
N GLY A 88 -6.13 20.29 7.62
CA GLY A 88 -6.15 18.95 7.08
C GLY A 88 -4.77 18.34 7.01
N THR A 89 -4.75 17.03 6.89
CA THR A 89 -3.55 16.20 6.89
C THR A 89 -3.62 15.24 5.71
N VAL A 90 -2.46 14.94 5.14
CA VAL A 90 -2.31 13.92 4.11
C VAL A 90 -1.47 12.80 4.70
N TYR A 91 -1.94 11.57 4.56
CA TYR A 91 -1.22 10.38 4.98
C TYR A 91 -1.29 9.27 3.91
N PRO A 92 -0.18 8.58 3.60
CA PRO A 92 1.16 8.97 3.99
C PRO A 92 1.55 10.30 3.29
N THR A 93 2.49 11.05 3.87
CA THR A 93 3.07 12.23 3.20
C THR A 93 4.00 11.83 2.07
N ILE A 94 4.45 10.57 2.04
CA ILE A 94 5.26 9.99 0.98
C ILE A 94 4.73 8.59 0.66
N ALA A 95 4.51 8.33 -0.62
CA ALA A 95 4.08 7.02 -1.10
C ALA A 95 5.09 6.48 -2.11
N ASN A 96 5.51 5.22 -1.94
CA ASN A 96 6.32 4.54 -2.94
C ASN A 96 5.50 3.45 -3.59
N MET A 97 5.70 3.34 -4.89
CA MET A 97 4.94 2.43 -5.73
C MET A 97 5.93 1.68 -6.59
N SER A 98 5.79 0.36 -6.66
CA SER A 98 6.51 -0.45 -7.63
C SER A 98 6.10 -0.08 -9.05
N LYS A 99 6.84 -0.60 -10.05
CA LYS A 99 6.41 -0.59 -11.46
C LYS A 99 4.94 -1.02 -11.58
N LYS A 100 4.11 -0.21 -12.25
CA LYS A 100 2.66 -0.44 -12.41
C LYS A 100 1.87 -0.59 -11.09
N GLY A 101 2.46 -0.22 -9.96
CA GLY A 101 1.85 -0.31 -8.63
C GLY A 101 0.95 0.87 -8.28
N SER A 102 0.35 0.82 -7.09
CA SER A 102 -0.52 1.85 -6.55
C SER A 102 -0.24 2.11 -5.08
N ALA A 103 -0.68 3.27 -4.59
CA ALA A 103 -0.67 3.62 -3.18
C ALA A 103 -1.99 4.27 -2.77
N GLY A 104 -2.52 3.86 -1.62
CA GLY A 104 -3.62 4.53 -0.96
C GLY A 104 -3.14 5.80 -0.25
N VAL A 105 -3.85 6.90 -0.47
CA VAL A 105 -3.60 8.23 0.11
C VAL A 105 -4.87 8.71 0.79
N PHE A 106 -4.72 9.19 2.01
CA PHE A 106 -5.80 9.66 2.86
C PHE A 106 -5.62 11.14 3.08
N LEU A 107 -6.62 11.91 2.71
CA LEU A 107 -6.68 13.33 2.97
C LEU A 107 -7.76 13.55 4.02
N THR A 108 -7.38 13.86 5.24
CA THR A 108 -8.32 14.23 6.31
C THR A 108 -8.43 15.75 6.36
N VAL A 109 -9.64 16.29 6.43
CA VAL A 109 -9.90 17.72 6.35
C VAL A 109 -10.90 18.11 7.42
N GLU A 110 -10.50 19.04 8.28
CA GLU A 110 -11.38 19.70 9.24
C GLU A 110 -12.02 20.91 8.57
N VAL A 111 -13.33 20.83 8.41
CA VAL A 111 -14.15 21.83 7.75
C VAL A 111 -14.50 22.90 8.78
N PRO A 112 -14.11 24.17 8.61
CA PRO A 112 -14.40 25.20 9.59
C PRO A 112 -15.91 25.44 9.67
N LYS A 113 -16.42 25.73 10.87
CA LYS A 113 -17.83 26.09 11.10
C LYS A 113 -18.29 27.30 10.28
N SER A 114 -17.36 28.16 9.86
CA SER A 114 -17.59 29.33 9.01
C SER A 114 -17.70 29.03 7.52
N ALA A 115 -17.61 27.77 7.08
CA ALA A 115 -17.74 27.41 5.67
C ALA A 115 -19.15 27.75 5.15
N SER A 116 -19.21 28.45 4.00
CA SER A 116 -20.46 29.02 3.48
C SER A 116 -21.34 27.96 2.84
N LEU A 117 -22.60 27.88 3.27
CA LEU A 117 -23.61 26.99 2.71
C LEU A 117 -23.79 27.23 1.20
N GLY A 118 -24.00 26.16 0.43
CA GLY A 118 -24.21 26.17 -1.02
C GLY A 118 -22.94 26.37 -1.84
N LYS A 119 -21.82 26.81 -1.22
CA LYS A 119 -20.56 27.05 -1.91
C LYS A 119 -19.83 25.74 -2.17
N LYS A 120 -19.30 25.61 -3.39
CA LYS A 120 -18.37 24.52 -3.76
C LYS A 120 -16.95 24.91 -3.39
N TYR A 121 -16.28 24.01 -2.69
CA TYR A 121 -14.87 24.12 -2.35
C TYR A 121 -14.10 23.05 -3.11
N THR A 122 -12.90 23.41 -3.55
CA THR A 122 -11.98 22.48 -4.22
C THR A 122 -10.75 22.31 -3.35
N ILE A 123 -10.44 21.06 -3.02
CA ILE A 123 -9.19 20.69 -2.36
C ILE A 123 -8.31 20.02 -3.40
N LYS A 124 -7.05 20.45 -3.52
CA LYS A 124 -6.10 19.87 -4.48
C LYS A 124 -5.11 19.00 -3.75
N LEU A 125 -5.22 17.68 -3.91
CA LEU A 125 -4.15 16.76 -3.54
C LEU A 125 -3.07 16.80 -4.63
N VAL A 126 -1.83 17.04 -4.26
CA VAL A 126 -0.69 17.12 -5.16
C VAL A 126 0.24 15.97 -4.85
N ALA A 127 0.53 15.15 -5.86
CA ALA A 127 1.57 14.14 -5.82
C ALA A 127 2.74 14.62 -6.68
N LYS A 128 3.90 14.87 -6.08
CA LYS A 128 5.14 15.25 -6.79
C LYS A 128 6.12 14.10 -6.75
N SER A 129 6.66 13.70 -7.89
CA SER A 129 7.75 12.73 -7.92
C SER A 129 8.95 13.29 -7.16
N ARG A 130 9.60 12.42 -6.40
CA ARG A 130 10.86 12.67 -5.70
C ARG A 130 12.06 12.13 -6.47
N ILE A 131 11.82 11.36 -7.54
CA ILE A 131 12.84 10.73 -8.37
C ILE A 131 13.03 11.53 -9.66
N TYR A 132 11.94 12.08 -10.20
CA TYR A 132 11.96 12.82 -11.46
C TYR A 132 11.57 14.28 -11.21
N GLU A 133 12.54 15.18 -11.37
CA GLU A 133 12.36 16.61 -11.14
C GLU A 133 11.28 17.20 -12.07
N GLY A 134 10.44 18.07 -11.52
CA GLY A 134 9.34 18.72 -12.25
C GLY A 134 8.09 17.86 -12.47
N PHE A 135 8.13 16.54 -12.22
CA PHE A 135 6.96 15.68 -12.43
C PHE A 135 5.99 15.76 -11.26
N SER A 136 4.76 16.19 -11.53
CA SER A 136 3.68 16.16 -10.55
C SER A 136 2.32 15.91 -11.19
N THR A 137 1.39 15.42 -10.39
CA THR A 137 -0.02 15.31 -10.74
C THR A 137 -0.87 15.89 -9.63
N THR A 138 -2.08 16.32 -9.97
CA THR A 138 -3.01 16.93 -9.01
C THR A 138 -4.38 16.28 -9.14
N TYR A 139 -4.95 15.89 -8.00
CA TYR A 139 -6.34 15.46 -7.88
C TYR A 139 -7.16 16.54 -7.21
N SER A 140 -8.27 16.94 -7.86
CA SER A 140 -9.23 17.86 -7.27
C SER A 140 -10.35 17.07 -6.61
N VAL A 141 -10.48 17.22 -5.31
CA VAL A 141 -11.65 16.80 -4.55
C VAL A 141 -12.63 17.97 -4.48
N TYR A 142 -13.88 17.72 -4.85
CA TYR A 142 -14.93 18.73 -4.82
C TYR A 142 -15.88 18.44 -3.65
N GLY A 143 -16.09 19.44 -2.81
CA GLY A 143 -17.07 19.39 -1.74
C GLY A 143 -18.07 20.53 -1.89
N LYS A 144 -19.36 20.23 -1.85
CA LYS A 144 -20.39 21.25 -1.70
C LYS A 144 -20.78 21.32 -0.23
N ILE A 145 -20.63 22.50 0.36
CA ILE A 145 -21.17 22.71 1.69
C ILE A 145 -22.68 22.74 1.55
N ILE A 146 -23.35 21.80 2.20
CA ILE A 146 -24.81 21.77 2.22
C ILE A 146 -25.32 22.16 3.60
N LYS A 147 -26.57 22.64 3.64
CA LYS A 147 -27.30 22.70 4.90
C LYS A 147 -27.36 21.27 5.42
N THR A 148 -27.02 21.06 6.68
CA THR A 148 -27.06 19.73 7.31
C THR A 148 -28.39 19.08 6.96
N PRO A 149 -28.40 17.93 6.25
CA PRO A 149 -29.58 17.09 6.19
C PRO A 149 -30.05 16.86 7.63
N SER A 150 -31.36 16.79 7.87
CA SER A 150 -31.88 16.66 9.25
C SER A 150 -31.26 15.48 10.02
N THR A 151 -30.70 14.49 9.30
CA THR A 151 -29.93 13.37 9.87
C THR A 151 -28.76 12.99 8.95
N ILE A 152 -27.53 13.13 9.44
CA ILE A 152 -26.28 12.62 8.83
C ILE A 152 -25.55 11.72 9.81
N ALA A 153 -24.79 10.77 9.30
CA ALA A 153 -23.90 9.93 10.08
C ALA A 153 -22.76 10.77 10.67
N LYS A 154 -22.70 10.89 12.00
CA LYS A 154 -21.65 11.61 12.74
C LYS A 154 -21.28 10.82 14.00
N ASN A 155 -20.29 11.29 14.76
CA ASN A 155 -19.98 10.66 16.06
C ASN A 155 -21.24 10.54 16.92
N ASN A 156 -21.38 9.39 17.58
CA ASN A 156 -22.54 8.94 18.37
C ASN A 156 -23.81 8.61 17.58
N SER A 157 -23.85 8.80 16.25
CA SER A 157 -24.93 8.23 15.42
C SER A 157 -24.87 6.71 15.46
N THR A 158 -26.03 6.07 15.54
CA THR A 158 -26.14 4.63 15.31
C THR A 158 -26.54 4.39 13.87
N VAL A 159 -25.75 3.60 13.16
CA VAL A 159 -25.96 3.28 11.75
C VAL A 159 -26.17 1.79 11.57
N LYS A 160 -26.97 1.43 10.56
CA LYS A 160 -26.93 0.11 9.94
C LYS A 160 -26.41 0.26 8.53
N VAL A 161 -25.48 -0.61 8.15
CA VAL A 161 -24.86 -0.57 6.83
C VAL A 161 -24.83 -1.93 6.17
N ASP A 162 -25.08 -1.96 4.87
CA ASP A 162 -24.71 -3.08 4.04
C ASP A 162 -23.37 -2.83 3.37
N TYR A 163 -22.53 -3.86 3.23
CA TYR A 163 -21.23 -3.69 2.62
C TYR A 163 -20.65 -4.93 1.94
N VAL A 164 -19.66 -4.68 1.08
CA VAL A 164 -18.71 -5.65 0.56
C VAL A 164 -17.29 -5.16 0.83
N GLY A 165 -16.54 -5.89 1.67
CA GLY A 165 -15.13 -5.65 1.96
C GLY A 165 -14.25 -6.51 1.05
N ARG A 166 -13.35 -5.89 0.29
CA ARG A 166 -12.40 -6.55 -0.63
C ARG A 166 -10.98 -6.02 -0.51
N LEU A 167 -10.03 -6.83 -0.95
CA LEU A 167 -8.62 -6.44 -1.12
C LEU A 167 -8.40 -5.77 -2.48
N GLU A 168 -7.24 -5.17 -2.68
CA GLU A 168 -6.85 -4.53 -3.96
C GLU A 168 -6.86 -5.49 -5.16
N ASN A 169 -6.60 -6.79 -4.92
CA ASN A 169 -6.69 -7.83 -5.94
C ASN A 169 -8.12 -8.30 -6.24
N GLY A 170 -9.14 -7.69 -5.60
CA GLY A 170 -10.55 -8.00 -5.78
C GLY A 170 -11.11 -9.12 -4.89
N GLN A 171 -10.27 -9.84 -4.13
CA GLN A 171 -10.76 -10.88 -3.23
C GLN A 171 -11.62 -10.29 -2.11
N VAL A 172 -12.82 -10.83 -1.91
CA VAL A 172 -13.73 -10.44 -0.82
C VAL A 172 -13.28 -11.11 0.48
N PHE A 173 -13.16 -10.33 1.54
CA PHE A 173 -12.81 -10.81 2.88
C PHE A 173 -13.98 -10.75 3.87
N ASP A 174 -14.99 -9.90 3.64
CA ASP A 174 -16.24 -9.90 4.42
C ASP A 174 -17.39 -9.22 3.64
N THR A 175 -18.63 -9.54 3.98
CA THR A 175 -19.81 -8.92 3.38
C THR A 175 -21.09 -9.16 4.20
N THR A 176 -22.05 -8.24 4.09
CA THR A 176 -23.43 -8.43 4.56
C THR A 176 -24.37 -8.99 3.49
N TYR A 177 -23.93 -9.13 2.24
CA TYR A 177 -24.77 -9.66 1.15
C TYR A 177 -24.61 -11.18 1.02
N ALA A 178 -25.69 -11.92 1.23
CA ALA A 178 -25.70 -13.38 1.09
C ALA A 178 -25.24 -13.84 -0.30
N LYS A 179 -25.70 -13.15 -1.35
CA LYS A 179 -25.26 -13.38 -2.73
C LYS A 179 -23.74 -13.37 -2.86
N VAL A 180 -23.11 -12.29 -2.39
CA VAL A 180 -21.65 -12.11 -2.49
C VAL A 180 -20.94 -13.15 -1.64
N GLY A 181 -21.46 -13.46 -0.44
CA GLY A 181 -20.82 -14.40 0.47
C GLY A 181 -20.90 -15.86 0.05
N ARG A 182 -21.95 -16.26 -0.69
CA ARG A 182 -22.25 -17.67 -0.99
C ARG A 182 -21.96 -18.07 -2.45
N GLU A 183 -21.96 -17.13 -3.39
CA GLU A 183 -21.70 -17.44 -4.81
C GLU A 183 -20.21 -17.57 -5.13
N THR A 184 -19.87 -18.54 -5.98
CA THR A 184 -18.49 -18.83 -6.43
C THR A 184 -17.93 -17.79 -7.40
N GLY A 185 -18.79 -16.95 -8.00
CA GLY A 185 -18.38 -15.88 -8.93
C GLY A 185 -17.58 -14.74 -8.29
N PHE A 186 -17.48 -14.71 -6.96
CA PHE A 186 -16.73 -13.71 -6.22
C PHE A 186 -15.54 -14.37 -5.53
N ALA A 187 -14.32 -14.09 -6.01
CA ALA A 187 -13.10 -14.59 -5.39
C ALA A 187 -13.03 -14.21 -3.90
N LYS A 188 -12.66 -15.17 -3.05
CA LYS A 188 -12.59 -15.00 -1.59
C LYS A 188 -11.17 -15.06 -1.10
N THR A 189 -10.89 -14.38 0.01
CA THR A 189 -9.64 -14.59 0.75
C THR A 189 -9.61 -15.99 1.37
N PRO A 190 -8.43 -16.60 1.60
CA PRO A 190 -8.32 -17.90 2.24
C PRO A 190 -9.07 -18.02 3.57
N ASP A 191 -9.09 -16.94 4.36
CA ASP A 191 -9.74 -16.92 5.68
C ASP A 191 -11.24 -16.60 5.63
N PHE A 192 -11.81 -16.42 4.43
CA PHE A 192 -13.23 -16.09 4.31
C PHE A 192 -14.09 -17.27 4.77
N THR A 193 -14.98 -17.03 5.73
CA THR A 193 -15.93 -18.05 6.19
C THR A 193 -17.33 -17.72 5.68
N THR A 194 -17.92 -18.67 4.96
CA THR A 194 -19.31 -18.55 4.47
C THR A 194 -20.29 -18.71 5.64
N LYS A 195 -21.28 -17.82 5.72
CA LYS A 195 -22.31 -17.81 6.77
C LYS A 195 -23.58 -18.50 6.23
N PRO A 196 -24.49 -19.01 7.07
CA PRO A 196 -25.84 -19.34 6.62
C PRO A 196 -26.56 -18.07 6.14
N GLU A 197 -27.63 -18.21 5.34
CA GLU A 197 -28.38 -17.08 4.76
C GLU A 197 -28.78 -16.04 5.82
N SER A 198 -29.27 -16.49 6.98
CA SER A 198 -29.66 -15.64 8.11
C SER A 198 -28.52 -14.88 8.78
N GLY A 199 -27.27 -15.26 8.50
CA GLY A 199 -26.07 -14.58 8.99
C GLY A 199 -25.71 -13.31 8.20
N TYR A 200 -26.33 -13.08 7.05
CA TYR A 200 -26.12 -11.93 6.20
C TYR A 200 -27.17 -10.85 6.49
N LYS A 201 -26.81 -9.92 7.38
CA LYS A 201 -27.67 -8.82 7.83
C LYS A 201 -26.89 -7.51 7.88
N PRO A 202 -27.56 -6.35 7.76
CA PRO A 202 -26.91 -5.07 7.91
C PRO A 202 -26.13 -4.98 9.23
N LEU A 203 -24.91 -4.48 9.13
CA LEU A 203 -24.01 -4.28 10.26
C LEU A 203 -24.44 -3.04 11.04
N SER A 204 -24.75 -3.21 12.32
CA SER A 204 -25.16 -2.13 13.21
C SER A 204 -24.02 -1.72 14.14
N PHE A 205 -23.70 -0.43 14.21
CA PHE A 205 -22.70 0.09 15.15
C PHE A 205 -22.88 1.59 15.40
N THR A 206 -22.21 2.10 16.44
CA THR A 206 -22.20 3.51 16.79
C THR A 206 -20.89 4.15 16.35
N ILE A 207 -20.96 5.24 15.59
CA ILE A 207 -19.75 5.90 15.07
C ILE A 207 -18.99 6.57 16.21
N GLY A 208 -17.68 6.33 16.31
CA GLY A 208 -16.83 6.89 17.36
C GLY A 208 -16.78 6.06 18.64
N SER A 209 -17.48 4.91 18.71
CA SER A 209 -17.36 3.99 19.86
C SER A 209 -16.08 3.16 19.83
N GLY A 210 -15.39 3.11 18.67
CA GLY A 210 -14.24 2.23 18.47
C GLY A 210 -14.62 0.75 18.28
N SER A 211 -15.89 0.47 17.99
CA SER A 211 -16.36 -0.90 17.74
C SER A 211 -16.01 -1.40 16.34
N MET A 212 -15.65 -0.50 15.42
CA MET A 212 -15.15 -0.83 14.08
C MET A 212 -13.74 -0.28 13.87
N ILE A 213 -13.03 -0.81 12.87
CA ILE A 213 -11.74 -0.25 12.46
C ILE A 213 -11.89 1.24 12.12
N LYS A 214 -10.94 2.05 12.57
CA LYS A 214 -11.03 3.52 12.54
C LYS A 214 -11.37 4.07 11.15
N GLY A 215 -10.76 3.52 10.11
CA GLY A 215 -10.98 3.97 8.73
C GLY A 215 -12.39 3.71 8.22
N PHE A 216 -13.07 2.68 8.73
CA PHE A 216 -14.45 2.35 8.36
C PHE A 216 -15.42 3.35 8.99
N GLU A 217 -15.27 3.63 10.29
CA GLU A 217 -16.08 4.64 10.97
C GLU A 217 -15.88 6.03 10.36
N ASP A 218 -14.63 6.43 10.11
CA ASP A 218 -14.32 7.72 9.50
C ASP A 218 -14.85 7.85 8.06
N GLY A 219 -14.82 6.76 7.29
CA GLY A 219 -15.34 6.75 5.92
C GLY A 219 -16.86 6.87 5.84
N ILE A 220 -17.59 6.49 6.89
CA ILE A 220 -19.06 6.56 6.97
C ILE A 220 -19.56 7.93 7.43
N LYS A 221 -18.74 8.73 8.11
CA LYS A 221 -19.12 10.08 8.52
C LYS A 221 -19.55 10.95 7.34
N GLY A 222 -20.55 11.78 7.59
CA GLY A 222 -21.20 12.64 6.60
C GLY A 222 -22.12 11.93 5.62
N MET A 223 -22.23 10.59 5.65
CA MET A 223 -23.19 9.86 4.81
C MET A 223 -24.62 10.07 5.29
N THR A 224 -25.57 10.07 4.35
CA THR A 224 -27.02 10.04 4.65
C THR A 224 -27.60 8.63 4.53
N PHE A 225 -28.80 8.42 5.09
CA PHE A 225 -29.59 7.22 4.81
C PHE A 225 -29.73 6.99 3.28
N GLY A 226 -29.54 5.75 2.85
CA GLY A 226 -29.60 5.34 1.45
C GLY A 226 -28.36 5.68 0.61
N GLU A 227 -27.39 6.42 1.15
CA GLU A 227 -26.16 6.75 0.42
C GLU A 227 -25.25 5.52 0.30
N SER A 228 -24.68 5.31 -0.89
CA SER A 228 -23.62 4.34 -1.13
C SER A 228 -22.26 5.00 -1.39
N ARG A 229 -21.20 4.47 -0.80
CA ARG A 229 -19.83 5.00 -0.88
C ARG A 229 -18.79 3.88 -0.91
N THR A 230 -17.76 4.05 -1.74
CA THR A 230 -16.55 3.22 -1.67
C THR A 230 -15.55 3.87 -0.72
N ILE A 231 -15.15 3.15 0.32
CA ILE A 231 -14.20 3.56 1.35
C ILE A 231 -12.94 2.72 1.17
N ILE A 232 -11.78 3.36 1.08
CA ILE A 232 -10.49 2.67 1.06
C ILE A 232 -9.84 2.91 2.42
N ILE A 233 -9.25 1.88 3.00
CA ILE A 233 -8.71 1.91 4.35
C ILE A 233 -7.27 1.39 4.26
N PRO A 234 -6.25 2.19 4.61
CA PRO A 234 -4.89 1.70 4.67
C PRO A 234 -4.75 0.75 5.87
N PRO A 235 -3.70 -0.09 5.86
CA PRO A 235 -3.30 -0.90 7.00
C PRO A 235 -3.41 -0.18 8.37
N ARG A 236 -2.91 1.06 8.48
CA ARG A 236 -2.94 1.89 9.71
C ARG A 236 -4.32 2.24 10.24
N LEU A 237 -5.33 2.38 9.38
CA LEU A 237 -6.70 2.65 9.82
C LEU A 237 -7.56 1.38 9.80
N GLY A 238 -6.96 0.24 9.44
CA GLY A 238 -7.56 -1.08 9.41
C GLY A 238 -7.09 -1.94 10.58
N TYR A 239 -6.52 -3.10 10.25
CA TYR A 239 -6.06 -4.11 11.23
C TYR A 239 -4.55 -4.07 11.50
N GLY A 240 -3.82 -3.09 10.97
CA GLY A 240 -2.38 -3.00 11.18
C GLY A 240 -2.03 -2.42 12.54
N VAL A 241 -1.09 -3.07 13.23
CA VAL A 241 -0.42 -2.53 14.42
C VAL A 241 0.97 -2.13 13.96
N PHE A 242 1.41 -0.92 14.30
CA PHE A 242 2.64 -0.36 13.77
C PHE A 242 3.61 0.03 14.86
N GLU A 243 4.87 -0.38 14.69
CA GLU A 243 5.99 0.00 15.54
C GLU A 243 7.07 0.69 14.71
N ASN A 244 7.54 1.83 15.20
CA ASN A 244 8.64 2.54 14.57
C ASN A 244 9.97 2.01 15.08
N LYS A 245 10.86 1.63 14.15
CA LYS A 245 12.24 1.29 14.40
C LYS A 245 13.16 2.29 13.71
N THR A 246 14.02 2.94 14.48
CA THR A 246 15.09 3.80 13.94
C THR A 246 16.35 2.97 13.75
N ILE A 247 16.95 3.08 12.57
CA ILE A 247 18.14 2.36 12.12
C ILE A 247 19.16 3.43 11.72
N ASN A 248 20.41 3.29 12.14
CA ASN A 248 21.46 4.24 11.75
C ASN A 248 21.84 3.97 10.29
N LEU A 249 22.08 5.00 9.49
CA LEU A 249 22.52 4.82 8.10
C LEU A 249 23.94 4.26 8.01
N THR A 250 24.70 4.29 9.10
CA THR A 250 26.01 3.66 9.22
C THR A 250 26.05 2.85 10.51
N GLU A 251 26.39 1.56 10.39
CA GLU A 251 26.42 0.62 11.51
C GLU A 251 27.76 -0.09 11.57
N ASN A 252 28.25 -0.32 12.78
CA ASN A 252 29.43 -1.14 13.02
C ASN A 252 28.99 -2.53 13.47
N ILE A 253 29.34 -3.52 12.67
CA ILE A 253 29.07 -4.93 12.89
C ILE A 253 30.34 -5.58 13.46
N LYS A 254 30.15 -6.44 14.46
CA LYS A 254 31.27 -7.17 15.06
C LYS A 254 31.83 -8.16 14.04
N MET A 255 33.16 -8.24 13.95
CA MET A 255 33.78 -9.22 13.07
C MET A 255 33.58 -10.65 13.58
N TYR A 256 33.51 -10.84 14.90
CA TYR A 256 33.19 -12.12 15.53
C TYR A 256 31.88 -12.02 16.32
N GLU A 257 31.04 -13.03 16.16
CA GLU A 257 29.80 -13.21 16.90
C GLU A 257 29.77 -14.58 17.57
N THR A 258 29.14 -14.66 18.73
CA THR A 258 29.00 -15.88 19.51
C THR A 258 27.53 -16.13 19.81
N MET A 259 27.07 -17.37 19.63
CA MET A 259 25.71 -17.77 19.98
C MET A 259 25.66 -19.20 20.50
N ASN A 260 24.55 -19.59 21.14
CA ASN A 260 24.41 -20.95 21.69
C ASN A 260 24.48 -22.01 20.57
N VAL A 261 25.08 -23.17 20.85
CA VAL A 261 25.20 -24.28 19.88
C VAL A 261 23.83 -24.72 19.35
N SER A 262 22.82 -24.79 20.22
CA SER A 262 21.45 -25.15 19.83
C SER A 262 20.80 -24.13 18.89
N GLU A 263 21.02 -22.83 19.13
CA GLU A 263 20.52 -21.75 18.29
C GLU A 263 21.25 -21.71 16.94
N PHE A 264 22.57 -21.92 16.93
CA PHE A 264 23.34 -22.04 15.70
C PHE A 264 22.82 -23.21 14.87
N HIS A 265 22.62 -24.38 15.50
CA HIS A 265 22.08 -25.57 14.84
C HIS A 265 20.71 -25.32 14.21
N ALA A 266 19.79 -24.68 14.93
CA ALA A 266 18.46 -24.37 14.42
C ALA A 266 18.49 -23.40 13.22
N LYS A 267 19.49 -22.51 13.17
CA LYS A 267 19.57 -21.43 12.19
C LYS A 267 20.39 -21.78 10.95
N TYR A 268 21.47 -22.53 11.12
CA TYR A 268 22.48 -22.80 10.10
C TYR A 268 22.74 -24.30 9.89
N GLY A 269 22.30 -25.16 10.81
CA GLY A 269 22.64 -26.58 10.84
C GLY A 269 23.87 -26.88 11.70
N THR A 270 24.36 -28.12 11.65
CA THR A 270 25.45 -28.59 12.52
C THR A 270 26.74 -27.80 12.32
N PRO A 271 27.27 -27.14 13.38
CA PRO A 271 28.50 -26.38 13.28
C PRO A 271 29.72 -27.30 13.18
N ALA A 272 30.70 -26.90 12.39
CA ALA A 272 32.04 -27.48 12.34
C ALA A 272 33.07 -26.37 12.09
N ILE A 273 34.24 -26.45 12.73
CA ILE A 273 35.32 -25.46 12.56
C ILE A 273 35.71 -25.35 11.08
N ASN A 274 35.93 -24.12 10.61
CA ASN A 274 36.20 -23.74 9.21
C ASN A 274 35.03 -23.95 8.22
N MET A 275 33.86 -24.39 8.70
CA MET A 275 32.69 -24.50 7.84
C MET A 275 32.12 -23.10 7.54
N VAL A 276 31.75 -22.90 6.27
CA VAL A 276 31.21 -21.64 5.77
C VAL A 276 29.69 -21.76 5.67
N PHE A 277 29.00 -20.75 6.20
CA PHE A 277 27.55 -20.60 6.08
C PHE A 277 27.21 -19.22 5.52
N THR A 278 25.94 -19.01 5.19
CA THR A 278 25.42 -17.70 4.81
C THR A 278 24.74 -17.07 6.01
N HIS A 279 25.18 -15.88 6.41
CA HIS A 279 24.57 -15.13 7.51
C HIS A 279 23.07 -14.92 7.23
N SER A 280 22.18 -15.33 8.14
CA SER A 280 20.74 -15.39 7.83
C SER A 280 20.10 -14.01 7.59
N PHE A 281 20.71 -12.97 8.17
CA PHE A 281 20.24 -11.59 8.09
C PHE A 281 20.98 -10.78 7.01
N TRP A 282 22.31 -10.71 7.10
CA TRP A 282 23.14 -10.00 6.13
C TRP A 282 23.29 -10.69 4.77
N GLY A 283 23.18 -12.01 4.70
CA GLY A 283 23.35 -12.76 3.45
C GLY A 283 24.80 -12.93 2.96
N TRP A 284 25.79 -12.38 3.67
CA TRP A 284 27.21 -12.63 3.38
C TRP A 284 27.72 -13.93 4.00
N LYS A 285 28.97 -14.29 3.74
CA LYS A 285 29.61 -15.49 4.30
C LYS A 285 29.92 -15.30 5.79
N ILE A 286 29.76 -16.38 6.55
CA ILE A 286 30.31 -16.53 7.89
C ILE A 286 31.15 -17.78 7.96
N VAL A 287 32.21 -17.76 8.77
CA VAL A 287 33.10 -18.90 8.98
C VAL A 287 33.11 -19.26 10.44
N VAL A 288 32.84 -20.52 10.79
CA VAL A 288 32.95 -20.97 12.19
C VAL A 288 34.42 -21.04 12.58
N VAL A 289 34.80 -20.31 13.64
CA VAL A 289 36.20 -20.18 14.08
C VAL A 289 36.47 -20.88 15.42
N ASP A 290 35.45 -21.04 16.25
CA ASP A 290 35.56 -21.75 17.54
C ASP A 290 34.23 -22.41 17.92
N ILE A 291 34.32 -23.56 18.59
CA ILE A 291 33.17 -24.30 19.13
C ILE A 291 33.55 -24.84 20.50
N ASN A 292 32.74 -24.53 21.50
CA ASN A 292 32.80 -25.16 22.82
C ASN A 292 31.46 -25.82 23.18
N GLU A 293 31.35 -26.36 24.40
CA GLU A 293 30.16 -27.10 24.84
C GLU A 293 28.85 -26.29 24.73
N ASN A 294 28.91 -24.97 24.92
CA ASN A 294 27.73 -24.11 24.98
C ASN A 294 27.59 -23.19 23.77
N TYR A 295 28.71 -22.77 23.16
CA TYR A 295 28.75 -21.68 22.20
C TYR A 295 29.49 -22.03 20.91
N VAL A 296 29.03 -21.41 19.82
CA VAL A 296 29.73 -21.33 18.53
C VAL A 296 30.13 -19.88 18.32
N THR A 297 31.42 -19.65 18.03
CA THR A 297 31.91 -18.36 17.57
C THR A 297 32.18 -18.43 16.08
N PHE A 298 31.64 -17.47 15.33
CA PHE A 298 31.83 -17.37 13.89
C PHE A 298 32.29 -15.97 13.51
N LYS A 299 33.10 -15.91 12.44
CA LYS A 299 33.60 -14.68 11.84
C LYS A 299 32.64 -14.24 10.72
N ASN A 300 32.18 -13.00 10.75
CA ASN A 300 31.60 -12.32 9.60
C ASN A 300 32.68 -12.08 8.54
N ASP A 301 32.48 -12.60 7.33
CA ASP A 301 33.48 -12.57 6.26
C ASP A 301 32.91 -11.99 4.94
N PRO A 302 32.40 -10.74 4.95
CA PRO A 302 32.09 -10.04 3.72
C PRO A 302 33.36 -9.52 3.02
N GLU A 303 33.21 -9.14 1.76
CA GLU A 303 34.25 -8.46 0.99
C GLU A 303 34.01 -6.94 0.98
N MET A 304 35.09 -6.15 0.91
CA MET A 304 34.99 -4.69 0.78
C MET A 304 34.23 -4.33 -0.50
N GLY A 305 33.19 -3.51 -0.39
CA GLY A 305 32.33 -3.13 -1.52
C GLY A 305 31.16 -4.07 -1.78
N ASP A 306 31.00 -5.14 -0.99
CA ASP A 306 29.83 -6.02 -1.07
C ASP A 306 28.52 -5.24 -0.89
N LYS A 307 27.50 -5.67 -1.62
CA LYS A 307 26.14 -5.13 -1.58
C LYS A 307 25.19 -6.18 -1.04
N VAL A 308 24.66 -5.93 0.16
CA VAL A 308 23.72 -6.82 0.84
C VAL A 308 22.36 -6.14 1.03
N THR A 309 21.30 -6.92 1.24
CA THR A 309 19.92 -6.39 1.34
C THR A 309 19.13 -6.88 2.57
N PRO A 310 19.63 -6.65 3.80
CA PRO A 310 19.00 -7.18 5.02
C PRO A 310 17.59 -6.62 5.29
N TYR A 311 17.32 -5.40 4.80
CA TYR A 311 16.07 -4.66 4.96
C TYR A 311 15.38 -4.38 3.62
N SER A 312 15.60 -5.23 2.60
CA SER A 312 15.11 -5.01 1.22
C SER A 312 15.70 -3.77 0.50
N TRP A 313 16.57 -2.97 1.14
CA TRP A 313 17.38 -1.93 0.51
C TRP A 313 18.86 -2.33 0.41
N ILE A 314 19.58 -1.71 -0.53
CA ILE A 314 21.02 -1.92 -0.70
C ILE A 314 21.77 -1.36 0.50
N THR A 315 22.68 -2.16 1.02
CA THR A 315 23.59 -1.81 2.10
C THR A 315 25.00 -2.17 1.65
N ASP A 316 25.90 -1.18 1.66
CA ASP A 316 27.28 -1.34 1.22
C ASP A 316 28.19 -1.70 2.40
N VAL A 317 29.12 -2.62 2.21
CA VAL A 317 30.25 -2.82 3.11
C VAL A 317 31.31 -1.77 2.77
N ILE A 318 31.55 -0.82 3.68
CA ILE A 318 32.40 0.35 3.43
C ILE A 318 33.71 0.34 4.21
N SER A 319 33.83 -0.49 5.25
CA SER A 319 35.07 -0.69 5.98
C SER A 319 35.13 -2.10 6.55
N ILE A 320 36.32 -2.69 6.55
CA ILE A 320 36.64 -3.92 7.27
C ILE A 320 38.00 -3.68 7.93
N ASP A 321 38.00 -3.59 9.25
CA ASP A 321 39.19 -3.36 10.06
C ASP A 321 39.31 -4.49 11.08
N SER A 322 40.21 -5.44 10.84
CA SER A 322 40.46 -6.57 11.75
C SER A 322 41.21 -6.17 13.02
N THR A 323 41.73 -4.94 13.11
CA THR A 323 42.51 -4.44 14.26
C THR A 323 41.68 -3.58 15.20
N ALA A 324 40.49 -3.14 14.75
CA ALA A 324 39.55 -2.36 15.55
C ALA A 324 39.18 -3.06 16.86
N ASN A 325 38.74 -2.28 17.85
CA ASN A 325 38.26 -2.77 19.15
C ASN A 325 39.26 -3.72 19.84
N ASN A 326 40.54 -3.32 19.91
CA ASN A 326 41.61 -4.13 20.49
C ASN A 326 41.80 -5.51 19.83
N GLY A 327 41.59 -5.60 18.51
CA GLY A 327 41.74 -6.84 17.74
C GLY A 327 40.48 -7.69 17.63
N GLU A 328 39.34 -7.25 18.18
CA GLU A 328 38.04 -7.90 17.95
C GLU A 328 37.51 -7.68 16.53
N GLY A 329 38.03 -6.66 15.83
CA GLY A 329 37.66 -6.34 14.46
C GLY A 329 36.27 -5.72 14.31
N ALA A 330 36.11 -4.90 13.28
CA ALA A 330 34.86 -4.22 12.95
C ALA A 330 34.62 -4.21 11.44
N ILE A 331 33.36 -4.37 11.07
CA ILE A 331 32.86 -4.20 9.71
C ILE A 331 31.90 -3.02 9.74
N THR A 332 32.17 -1.98 8.96
CA THR A 332 31.25 -0.84 8.84
C THR A 332 30.42 -0.99 7.59
N VAL A 333 29.10 -0.89 7.74
CA VAL A 333 28.14 -0.92 6.64
C VAL A 333 27.43 0.42 6.50
N LYS A 334 27.02 0.76 5.28
CA LYS A 334 26.23 1.94 4.96
C LYS A 334 24.92 1.55 4.29
N HIS A 335 23.81 1.87 4.93
CA HIS A 335 22.47 1.63 4.40
C HIS A 335 22.07 2.71 3.38
N ASN A 336 21.42 2.30 2.29
CA ASN A 336 20.91 3.21 1.25
C ASN A 336 19.38 3.05 1.08
N PRO A 337 18.58 3.36 2.11
CA PRO A 337 17.14 3.29 2.03
C PRO A 337 16.56 4.41 1.17
N VAL A 338 15.37 4.17 0.63
CA VAL A 338 14.57 5.19 -0.06
C VAL A 338 13.32 5.47 0.77
N LEU A 339 13.11 6.73 1.12
CA LEU A 339 11.97 7.14 1.94
C LEU A 339 10.63 6.70 1.30
N GLY A 340 9.85 5.97 2.10
CA GLY A 340 8.57 5.31 1.83
C GLY A 340 8.64 3.95 1.13
N MET A 341 9.82 3.39 0.88
CA MET A 341 9.95 2.05 0.29
C MET A 341 9.39 0.97 1.22
N ASN A 342 8.85 -0.10 0.63
CA ASN A 342 8.46 -1.29 1.38
C ASN A 342 9.71 -2.03 1.85
N VAL A 343 9.67 -2.47 3.10
CA VAL A 343 10.74 -3.19 3.80
C VAL A 343 10.19 -4.53 4.22
N THR A 344 10.98 -5.59 4.05
CA THR A 344 10.75 -6.85 4.73
C THR A 344 12.00 -7.19 5.53
N SER A 345 11.82 -7.50 6.81
CA SER A 345 12.91 -7.90 7.70
C SER A 345 12.37 -8.83 8.78
N GLN A 346 13.05 -9.97 8.97
CA GLN A 346 12.69 -10.96 10.01
C GLN A 346 11.21 -11.37 9.97
N GLY A 347 10.64 -11.49 8.77
CA GLY A 347 9.23 -11.84 8.57
C GLY A 347 8.23 -10.69 8.73
N LEU A 348 8.67 -9.51 9.21
CA LEU A 348 7.82 -8.32 9.32
C LEU A 348 7.88 -7.50 8.03
N SER A 349 6.72 -6.98 7.64
CA SER A 349 6.61 -6.00 6.55
C SER A 349 6.50 -4.60 7.11
N GLY A 350 7.18 -3.63 6.51
CA GLY A 350 7.17 -2.24 6.95
C GLY A 350 7.36 -1.25 5.80
N VAL A 351 7.36 0.04 6.14
CA VAL A 351 7.60 1.15 5.22
C VAL A 351 8.59 2.12 5.84
N VAL A 352 9.56 2.62 5.07
CA VAL A 352 10.42 3.73 5.52
C VAL A 352 9.58 5.00 5.68
N VAL A 353 9.36 5.51 6.88
CA VAL A 353 8.50 6.69 7.12
C VAL A 353 9.29 7.98 7.35
N ASN A 354 10.57 7.87 7.70
CA ASN A 354 11.47 9.02 7.84
C ASN A 354 12.89 8.65 7.38
N LEU A 355 13.61 9.64 6.85
CA LEU A 355 15.00 9.51 6.42
C LEU A 355 15.68 10.87 6.59
N ASP A 356 16.69 10.92 7.46
CA ASP A 356 17.56 12.08 7.65
C ASP A 356 19.00 11.75 7.22
N SER A 357 19.96 12.63 7.49
CA SER A 357 21.37 12.45 7.09
C SER A 357 22.08 11.31 7.82
N THR A 358 21.51 10.80 8.90
CA THR A 358 22.16 9.87 9.84
C THR A 358 21.32 8.64 10.15
N THR A 359 20.00 8.71 10.04
CA THR A 359 19.09 7.65 10.43
C THR A 359 17.95 7.47 9.43
N VAL A 360 17.38 6.25 9.45
CA VAL A 360 16.15 5.90 8.77
C VAL A 360 15.16 5.36 9.80
N THR A 361 13.93 5.84 9.76
CA THR A 361 12.83 5.26 10.55
C THR A 361 11.98 4.38 9.66
N VAL A 362 11.91 3.10 10.01
CA VAL A 362 11.00 2.14 9.39
C VAL A 362 9.83 1.92 10.33
N GLU A 363 8.63 2.01 9.79
CA GLU A 363 7.44 1.60 10.50
C GLU A 363 7.10 0.16 10.11
N PHE A 364 7.28 -0.78 11.03
CA PHE A 364 6.95 -2.18 10.84
C PHE A 364 5.53 -2.46 11.26
N ASN A 365 4.82 -3.23 10.44
CA ASN A 365 3.53 -3.79 10.80
C ASN A 365 3.75 -5.04 11.66
N THR A 366 3.45 -4.94 12.94
CA THR A 366 3.51 -6.03 13.92
C THR A 366 2.15 -6.70 14.11
N GLY A 367 1.13 -6.28 13.35
CA GLY A 367 -0.21 -6.88 13.42
C GLY A 367 -0.20 -8.32 12.93
N THR A 368 -0.69 -9.23 13.77
CA THR A 368 -0.79 -10.67 13.47
C THR A 368 -2.06 -11.05 12.70
N HIS A 369 -3.00 -10.11 12.55
CA HIS A 369 -4.21 -10.31 11.78
C HIS A 369 -3.89 -10.50 10.28
N SER A 370 -4.56 -11.41 9.57
CA SER A 370 -4.26 -11.69 8.16
C SER A 370 -4.46 -10.50 7.22
N LEU A 371 -5.30 -9.55 7.64
CA LEU A 371 -5.54 -8.27 6.96
C LEU A 371 -4.64 -7.11 7.43
N SER A 372 -3.73 -7.33 8.39
CA SER A 372 -2.98 -6.25 9.05
C SER A 372 -2.19 -5.37 8.09
N THR A 373 -1.60 -5.97 7.05
CA THR A 373 -0.76 -5.31 6.03
C THR A 373 -1.52 -4.90 4.78
N LYS A 374 -2.84 -5.12 4.72
CA LYS A 374 -3.62 -4.98 3.49
C LYS A 374 -4.36 -3.64 3.45
N VAL A 375 -4.43 -3.06 2.25
CA VAL A 375 -5.41 -2.02 1.95
C VAL A 375 -6.78 -2.69 1.81
N LEU A 376 -7.75 -2.21 2.56
CA LEU A 376 -9.13 -2.71 2.55
C LEU A 376 -10.01 -1.76 1.77
N ILE A 377 -10.88 -2.28 0.92
CA ILE A 377 -11.82 -1.50 0.12
C ILE A 377 -13.23 -1.96 0.48
N PHE A 378 -14.05 -1.05 0.97
CA PHE A 378 -15.44 -1.32 1.31
C PHE A 378 -16.36 -0.56 0.37
N ASP A 379 -17.25 -1.26 -0.34
CA ASP A 379 -18.45 -0.60 -0.88
C ASP A 379 -19.53 -0.69 0.18
N VAL A 380 -20.01 0.45 0.68
CA VAL A 380 -20.91 0.56 1.83
C VAL A 380 -22.18 1.31 1.45
N THR A 381 -23.33 0.89 1.96
CA THR A 381 -24.60 1.60 1.86
C THR A 381 -25.23 1.77 3.24
N ILE A 382 -25.66 2.98 3.62
CA ILE A 382 -26.41 3.16 4.88
C ILE A 382 -27.86 2.71 4.68
N THR A 383 -28.30 1.74 5.48
CA THR A 383 -29.67 1.20 5.49
C THR A 383 -30.48 1.62 6.71
N SER A 384 -29.85 2.26 7.70
CA SER A 384 -30.54 2.93 8.82
C SER A 384 -29.61 3.96 9.44
N LEU A 385 -30.17 5.07 9.91
CA LEU A 385 -29.44 6.11 10.62
C LEU A 385 -30.33 6.71 11.70
N THR A 386 -29.87 6.66 12.95
CA THR A 386 -30.58 7.14 14.14
C THR A 386 -29.67 7.96 15.03
#